data_AF-A0A951CQF1-F1
#
_entry.id   AF-A0A951CQF1-F1
#
_cell.length_a   1.000
_cell.length_b   1.000
_cell.length_c   1.000
_cell.angle_alpha   90.00
_cell.angle_beta   90.00
_cell.angle_gamma   90.00
#
_symmetry.space_group_name_H-M   'P 1'
#
loop_
_entity.id
_entity.type
_entity.pdbx_description
1 polymer ?
#
loop_
_entity_poly.entity_id
_entity_poly.type
_entity_poly.pdbx_seq_one_letter_code
_entity_poly.pdbx_strand_id
1 'polypeptide(L)'
;MLNAQARTNLDTVILKHWAAPLYWQPHAELIPIPPLNLPTTVSTLVFVAMTPCRLVDTRASQGFPAAFGTPSLGGSASRTFALQSSTTCSIPAAAQAYSLNITVVPTSPAGFLTAYPTGQSLPLAAALVWAQGNVTSNAVIVPAGLSGSVDVYVNAPTDVVIDINGYYAPSGYVSTGSNNTALGNGALSYNTGGNYNTGIGDGALGSNTTGADNTAVGRLALSPNTTGSDNTALGSGALLGNTNGVNNAAVGFHAMASNMDGGYNSAIGWGALASNTGGGTNVAVGWDALDSNTTGNGNIGIGAGAGQFISGASSNNIEIGNLGSSSDNAVIRIGDLVTQKSFFAAGIRGATTGSNDAVPVVIDSKGQLGTVSSSRRFKEDIQDMGDASRAILRLRPVTFRYRKPFEDGSKPVQYGLIAEEVSQAFPDLVARSADGKIETVKYQLLDPLLLNELQRQEAEIGALKERLLKLESQLP
;
A
#
# COMPACT_ATOMS: atom_id res chain seq x y z
N MET A 1 67.50 44.40 -0.47
CA MET A 1 67.44 43.48 -1.61
C MET A 1 65.99 43.18 -1.90
N LEU A 2 65.63 43.21 -3.18
CA LEU A 2 64.33 43.54 -3.78
C LEU A 2 63.13 42.63 -3.43
N ASN A 3 61.99 43.28 -3.16
CA ASN A 3 60.64 43.13 -3.71
C ASN A 3 60.01 41.75 -4.04
N ALA A 4 58.88 41.52 -3.34
CA ALA A 4 57.52 41.32 -3.85
C ALA A 4 57.14 40.05 -4.67
N GLN A 5 56.06 39.42 -4.16
CA GLN A 5 54.96 38.75 -4.85
C GLN A 5 55.28 37.70 -5.93
N ALA A 6 54.87 36.45 -5.66
CA ALA A 6 54.63 35.47 -6.71
C ALA A 6 53.31 34.71 -6.45
N ARG A 7 52.22 35.22 -7.02
CA ARG A 7 51.25 34.35 -7.71
C ARG A 7 51.87 34.04 -9.07
N THR A 8 52.00 32.77 -9.44
CA THR A 8 51.69 32.24 -10.79
C THR A 8 52.12 30.78 -10.91
N ASN A 9 51.21 30.01 -11.51
CA ASN A 9 51.43 28.94 -12.50
C ASN A 9 52.17 27.65 -12.11
N LEU A 10 51.35 26.60 -11.98
CA LEU A 10 51.37 25.39 -12.83
C LEU A 10 52.73 25.05 -13.46
N ASP A 11 53.40 24.05 -12.90
CA ASP A 11 54.25 23.16 -13.67
C ASP A 11 53.69 21.73 -13.61
N THR A 12 53.31 21.28 -14.79
CA THR A 12 52.75 19.99 -15.16
C THR A 12 53.78 18.87 -14.96
N VAL A 13 53.39 17.83 -14.21
CA VAL A 13 54.11 16.55 -14.25
C VAL A 13 53.79 15.87 -15.58
N ILE A 14 54.77 15.81 -16.48
CA ILE A 14 54.70 15.09 -17.75
C ILE A 14 54.77 13.59 -17.46
N LEU A 15 53.64 12.89 -17.60
CA LEU A 15 53.64 11.42 -17.73
C LEU A 15 53.84 11.05 -19.21
N LYS A 16 54.89 10.27 -19.45
CA LYS A 16 55.26 9.70 -20.75
C LYS A 16 54.12 8.85 -21.33
N HIS A 17 53.54 9.34 -22.42
CA HIS A 17 53.09 8.62 -23.62
C HIS A 17 52.99 7.09 -23.49
N TRP A 18 51.82 6.60 -23.09
CA TRP A 18 51.29 5.34 -23.61
C TRP A 18 50.20 5.67 -24.62
N ALA A 19 50.48 5.36 -25.89
CA ALA A 19 49.50 5.49 -26.96
C ALA A 19 48.41 4.42 -26.76
N ALA A 20 47.26 4.84 -26.24
CA ALA A 20 46.06 4.01 -26.28
C ALA A 20 45.60 3.86 -27.75
N PRO A 21 45.05 2.70 -28.16
CA PRO A 21 44.62 2.50 -29.54
C PRO A 21 43.43 3.41 -29.88
N LEU A 22 43.30 3.74 -31.18
CA LEU A 22 42.44 4.78 -31.77
C LEU A 22 40.92 4.73 -31.47
N TYR A 23 40.42 3.82 -30.64
CA TYR A 23 38.98 3.58 -30.45
C TYR A 23 38.39 4.12 -29.13
N TRP A 24 39.14 4.91 -28.35
CA TRP A 24 38.69 5.49 -27.07
C TRP A 24 39.02 6.98 -26.89
N GLN A 25 38.89 7.79 -27.95
CA GLN A 25 38.81 9.25 -27.78
C GLN A 25 37.34 9.68 -27.70
N PRO A 26 36.87 10.29 -26.59
CA PRO A 26 35.56 10.91 -26.57
C PRO A 26 35.63 12.17 -27.45
N HIS A 27 35.26 12.04 -28.72
CA HIS A 27 34.90 13.19 -29.55
C HIS A 27 33.53 13.69 -29.08
N ALA A 28 33.54 14.70 -28.22
CA ALA A 28 32.36 15.54 -28.00
C ALA A 28 32.22 16.49 -29.20
N GLU A 29 31.93 15.95 -30.38
CA GLU A 29 31.25 16.73 -31.41
C GLU A 29 29.76 16.50 -31.19
N LEU A 30 29.08 17.55 -30.74
CA LEU A 30 27.63 17.61 -30.71
C LEU A 30 27.15 17.59 -32.17
N ILE A 31 26.89 16.40 -32.70
CA ILE A 31 26.11 16.25 -33.94
C ILE A 31 24.72 16.81 -33.61
N PRO A 32 24.27 17.91 -34.26
CA PRO A 32 22.90 18.36 -34.09
C PRO A 32 22.02 17.27 -34.71
N ILE A 33 21.36 16.49 -33.86
CA ILE A 33 20.32 15.59 -34.32
C ILE A 33 19.23 16.51 -34.86
N PRO A 34 18.86 16.45 -36.16
CA PRO A 34 17.71 17.21 -36.63
C PRO A 34 16.51 16.82 -35.74
N PRO A 35 15.66 17.78 -35.33
CA PRO A 35 14.50 17.45 -34.54
C PRO A 35 13.74 16.35 -35.26
N LEU A 36 13.50 15.25 -34.55
CA LEU A 36 12.64 14.19 -35.05
C LEU A 36 11.27 14.85 -35.25
N ASN A 37 10.95 15.20 -36.50
CA ASN A 37 9.64 15.69 -36.90
C ASN A 37 8.67 14.51 -36.79
N LEU A 38 8.32 14.14 -35.55
CA LEU A 38 7.16 13.32 -35.28
C LEU A 38 5.93 14.15 -35.69
N PRO A 39 4.97 13.56 -36.42
CA PRO A 39 3.75 14.26 -36.81
C PRO A 39 3.12 14.91 -35.57
N THR A 40 2.76 16.20 -35.67
CA THR A 40 2.18 16.99 -34.57
C THR A 40 0.76 16.55 -34.16
N THR A 41 0.23 15.50 -34.81
CA THR A 41 -1.04 14.85 -34.48
C THR A 41 -0.91 13.34 -34.71
N VAL A 42 -0.16 12.64 -33.87
CA VAL A 42 -0.26 11.18 -33.82
C VAL A 42 -1.50 10.86 -32.98
N SER A 43 -2.59 10.43 -33.64
CA SER A 43 -3.65 9.72 -32.92
C SER A 43 -3.02 8.44 -32.37
N THR A 44 -2.79 8.39 -31.06
CA THR A 44 -2.26 7.20 -30.41
C THR A 44 -3.29 6.08 -30.57
N LEU A 45 -2.93 5.04 -31.33
CA LEU A 45 -3.76 3.85 -31.46
C LEU A 45 -3.48 2.88 -30.31
N VAL A 46 -4.53 2.36 -29.70
CA VAL A 46 -4.47 1.34 -28.65
C VAL A 46 -4.83 -0.01 -29.26
N PHE A 47 -4.11 -1.06 -28.88
CA PHE A 47 -4.44 -2.43 -29.27
C PHE A 47 -5.62 -2.95 -28.43
N VAL A 48 -6.70 -3.34 -29.10
CA VAL A 48 -7.87 -3.99 -28.51
C VAL A 48 -7.82 -5.48 -28.88
N ALA A 49 -7.49 -6.31 -27.90
CA ALA A 49 -7.50 -7.76 -28.07
C ALA A 49 -8.93 -8.28 -28.26
N MET A 50 -9.09 -9.30 -29.10
CA MET A 50 -10.36 -9.98 -29.33
C MET A 50 -10.18 -11.49 -29.19
N THR A 51 -11.27 -12.22 -28.95
CA THR A 51 -11.27 -13.68 -29.13
C THR A 51 -10.86 -14.00 -30.57
N PRO A 52 -9.82 -14.84 -30.81
CA PRO A 52 -9.37 -15.17 -32.15
C PRO A 52 -10.53 -15.62 -33.04
N CYS A 53 -10.66 -14.99 -34.20
CA CYS A 53 -11.79 -15.18 -35.10
C CYS A 53 -11.34 -15.32 -36.55
N ARG A 54 -11.93 -16.28 -37.29
CA ARG A 54 -11.61 -16.46 -38.70
C ARG A 54 -12.41 -15.50 -39.58
N LEU A 55 -11.69 -14.63 -40.29
CA LEU A 55 -12.26 -13.63 -41.19
C LEU A 55 -12.39 -14.15 -42.62
N VAL A 56 -11.35 -14.79 -43.13
CA VAL A 56 -11.24 -15.20 -44.53
C VAL A 56 -10.83 -16.66 -44.60
N ASP A 57 -11.48 -17.42 -45.47
CA ASP A 57 -11.08 -18.78 -45.83
C ASP A 57 -11.44 -19.06 -47.30
N THR A 58 -10.48 -18.83 -48.19
CA THR A 58 -10.72 -18.91 -49.64
C THR A 58 -10.75 -20.33 -50.21
N ARG A 59 -10.47 -21.34 -49.36
CA ARG A 59 -10.53 -22.76 -49.74
C ARG A 59 -11.96 -23.16 -50.10
N ALA A 60 -12.07 -24.12 -51.02
CA ALA A 60 -13.37 -24.67 -51.38
C ALA A 60 -14.07 -25.34 -50.18
N SER A 61 -15.41 -25.29 -50.19
CA SER A 61 -16.29 -26.04 -49.27
C SER A 61 -16.16 -25.70 -47.78
N GLN A 62 -15.66 -24.51 -47.42
CA GLN A 62 -15.56 -24.05 -46.02
C GLN A 62 -16.79 -23.26 -45.54
N GLY A 63 -17.78 -23.00 -46.41
CA GLY A 63 -19.01 -22.30 -46.04
C GLY A 63 -18.87 -20.79 -45.78
N PHE A 64 -17.73 -20.18 -46.10
CA PHE A 64 -17.51 -18.74 -45.97
C PHE A 64 -18.25 -17.95 -47.05
N PRO A 65 -18.82 -16.75 -46.74
CA PRO A 65 -19.50 -15.91 -47.72
C PRO A 65 -18.59 -15.56 -48.88
N ALA A 66 -19.09 -15.50 -50.11
CA ALA A 66 -18.27 -15.28 -51.31
C ALA A 66 -17.30 -14.08 -51.23
N ALA A 67 -17.66 -13.01 -50.50
CA ALA A 67 -16.78 -11.86 -50.27
C ALA A 67 -15.49 -12.22 -49.50
N PHE A 68 -15.57 -13.18 -48.58
CA PHE A 68 -14.47 -13.61 -47.69
C PHE A 68 -14.06 -15.09 -47.88
N GLY A 69 -14.77 -15.81 -48.76
CA GLY A 69 -14.59 -17.22 -49.06
C GLY A 69 -14.00 -17.42 -50.45
N THR A 70 -14.38 -18.51 -51.12
CA THR A 70 -14.00 -18.78 -52.51
C THR A 70 -14.28 -17.60 -53.46
N PRO A 71 -13.52 -17.41 -54.55
CA PRO A 71 -12.50 -18.33 -55.07
C PRO A 71 -11.12 -18.17 -54.43
N SER A 72 -10.27 -19.18 -54.65
CA SER A 72 -8.82 -19.11 -54.41
C SER A 72 -8.19 -17.92 -55.15
N LEU A 73 -7.07 -17.40 -54.66
CA LEU A 73 -6.38 -16.30 -55.34
C LEU A 73 -5.52 -16.86 -56.48
N GLY A 74 -5.71 -16.31 -57.68
CA GLY A 74 -4.86 -16.62 -58.83
C GLY A 74 -3.44 -16.05 -58.68
N GLY A 75 -2.49 -16.59 -59.42
CA GLY A 75 -1.13 -16.06 -59.44
C GLY A 75 -1.09 -14.65 -60.03
N SER A 76 -0.27 -13.79 -59.42
CA SER A 76 -0.14 -12.37 -59.77
C SER A 76 -1.46 -11.60 -59.66
N ALA A 77 -2.32 -11.97 -58.71
CA ALA A 77 -3.59 -11.33 -58.45
C ALA A 77 -3.64 -10.70 -57.05
N SER A 78 -4.37 -9.58 -56.94
CA SER A 78 -4.79 -9.00 -55.67
C SER A 78 -6.28 -9.24 -55.44
N ARG A 79 -6.66 -9.41 -54.18
CA ARG A 79 -8.05 -9.44 -53.75
C ARG A 79 -8.24 -8.54 -52.53
N THR A 80 -9.29 -7.72 -52.58
CA THR A 80 -9.68 -6.84 -51.47
C THR A 80 -10.60 -7.57 -50.52
N PHE A 81 -10.32 -7.46 -49.22
CA PHE A 81 -11.16 -7.96 -48.14
C PHE A 81 -11.60 -6.80 -47.24
N ALA A 82 -12.90 -6.50 -47.24
CA ALA A 82 -13.49 -5.46 -46.41
C ALA A 82 -13.68 -5.94 -44.97
N LEU A 83 -12.61 -5.96 -44.18
CA LEU A 83 -12.62 -6.64 -42.87
C LEU A 83 -13.69 -6.07 -41.91
N GLN A 84 -13.92 -4.76 -41.94
CA GLN A 84 -14.97 -4.11 -41.13
C GLN A 84 -16.41 -4.50 -41.51
N SER A 85 -16.63 -5.05 -42.71
CA SER A 85 -17.95 -5.55 -43.11
C SER A 85 -18.14 -7.04 -42.82
N SER A 86 -17.23 -7.67 -42.06
CA SER A 86 -17.39 -9.06 -41.67
C SER A 86 -18.62 -9.25 -40.79
N THR A 87 -19.41 -10.29 -41.11
CA THR A 87 -20.54 -10.73 -40.28
C THR A 87 -20.16 -11.86 -39.33
N THR A 88 -18.95 -12.43 -39.46
CA THR A 88 -18.45 -13.51 -38.59
C THR A 88 -17.66 -12.98 -37.39
N CYS A 89 -16.99 -11.84 -37.55
CA CYS A 89 -16.20 -11.21 -36.49
C CYS A 89 -16.64 -9.75 -36.30
N SER A 90 -16.91 -9.33 -35.07
CA SER A 90 -17.36 -7.97 -34.76
C SER A 90 -16.19 -6.97 -34.71
N ILE A 91 -15.83 -6.38 -35.86
CA ILE A 91 -14.77 -5.36 -35.96
C ILE A 91 -15.42 -3.97 -36.06
N PRO A 92 -15.11 -3.02 -35.17
CA PRO A 92 -15.71 -1.70 -35.20
C PRO A 92 -15.14 -0.82 -36.33
N ALA A 93 -15.95 0.15 -36.77
CA ALA A 93 -15.56 1.15 -37.78
C ALA A 93 -14.37 2.02 -37.35
N ALA A 94 -14.11 2.13 -36.05
CA ALA A 94 -12.98 2.89 -35.51
C ALA A 94 -11.62 2.18 -35.60
N ALA A 95 -11.60 0.88 -35.97
CA ALA A 95 -10.35 0.16 -36.18
C ALA A 95 -9.55 0.79 -37.35
N GLN A 96 -8.30 1.16 -37.07
CA GLN A 96 -7.37 1.79 -38.02
C GLN A 96 -6.19 0.88 -38.41
N ALA A 97 -5.99 -0.24 -37.72
CA ALA A 97 -5.12 -1.33 -38.16
C ALA A 97 -5.58 -2.65 -37.54
N TYR A 98 -5.14 -3.77 -38.11
CA TYR A 98 -5.54 -5.11 -37.69
C TYR A 98 -4.31 -5.94 -37.34
N SER A 99 -4.38 -6.70 -36.24
CA SER A 99 -3.42 -7.75 -35.91
C SER A 99 -3.94 -9.08 -36.46
N LEU A 100 -3.37 -9.51 -37.57
CA LEU A 100 -3.81 -10.65 -38.35
C LEU A 100 -2.81 -11.80 -38.23
N ASN A 101 -3.32 -13.02 -38.29
CA ASN A 101 -2.52 -14.20 -38.61
C ASN A 101 -2.94 -14.71 -39.99
N ILE A 102 -2.05 -14.60 -40.97
CA ILE A 102 -2.33 -14.96 -42.37
C ILE A 102 -1.65 -16.28 -42.68
N THR A 103 -2.43 -17.25 -43.14
CA THR A 103 -1.97 -18.57 -43.54
C THR A 103 -2.21 -18.79 -45.03
N VAL A 104 -1.19 -19.22 -45.75
CA VAL A 104 -1.31 -19.65 -47.15
C VAL A 104 -1.40 -21.17 -47.23
N VAL A 105 -2.31 -21.66 -48.06
CA VAL A 105 -2.46 -23.07 -48.42
C VAL A 105 -2.21 -23.19 -49.93
N PRO A 106 -0.95 -23.40 -50.35
CA PRO A 106 -0.56 -23.24 -51.75
C PRO A 106 -1.13 -24.34 -52.64
N THR A 107 -1.61 -23.95 -53.82
CA THR A 107 -2.09 -24.85 -54.89
C THR A 107 -1.10 -24.95 -56.05
N SER A 108 0.05 -24.26 -55.96
CA SER A 108 1.05 -24.07 -57.00
C SER A 108 2.47 -23.94 -56.39
N PRO A 109 3.56 -23.66 -57.15
CA PRO A 109 4.93 -23.67 -56.63
C PRO A 109 5.21 -22.56 -55.60
N ALA A 110 6.45 -22.46 -55.14
CA ALA A 110 6.89 -21.45 -54.17
C ALA A 110 6.46 -20.03 -54.59
N GLY A 111 6.14 -19.19 -53.60
CA GLY A 111 5.64 -17.85 -53.83
C GLY A 111 5.64 -17.00 -52.57
N PHE A 112 5.07 -15.81 -52.69
CA PHE A 112 4.92 -14.85 -51.62
C PHE A 112 3.56 -14.15 -51.66
N LEU A 113 3.15 -13.70 -50.49
CA LEU A 113 1.93 -12.94 -50.24
C LEU A 113 2.31 -11.59 -49.66
N THR A 114 1.62 -10.54 -50.09
CA THR A 114 1.72 -9.19 -49.50
C THR A 114 0.33 -8.75 -49.07
N ALA A 115 0.19 -8.30 -47.82
CA ALA A 115 -1.03 -7.72 -47.29
C ALA A 115 -0.80 -6.24 -46.99
N TYR A 116 -1.68 -5.37 -47.49
CA TYR A 116 -1.49 -3.92 -47.41
C TYR A 116 -2.84 -3.18 -47.36
N PRO A 117 -2.88 -1.96 -46.81
CA PRO A 117 -4.11 -1.15 -46.81
C PRO A 117 -4.62 -0.90 -48.23
N THR A 118 -5.90 -1.22 -48.46
CA THR A 118 -6.57 -0.91 -49.73
C THR A 118 -6.46 0.58 -50.07
N GLY A 119 -6.14 0.88 -51.33
CA GLY A 119 -5.93 2.24 -51.82
C GLY A 119 -4.47 2.73 -51.78
N GLN A 120 -3.54 1.93 -51.23
CA GLN A 120 -2.10 2.14 -51.38
C GLN A 120 -1.53 1.32 -52.54
N SER A 121 -0.39 1.74 -53.09
CA SER A 121 0.35 0.97 -54.09
C SER A 121 0.90 -0.32 -53.46
N LEU A 122 0.90 -1.43 -54.22
CA LEU A 122 1.46 -2.71 -53.81
C LEU A 122 2.89 -2.54 -53.26
N PRO A 123 3.14 -2.84 -51.97
CA PRO A 123 4.48 -2.77 -51.41
C PRO A 123 5.42 -3.82 -52.01
N LEU A 124 6.73 -3.52 -52.01
CA LEU A 124 7.76 -4.49 -52.42
C LEU A 124 8.05 -5.56 -51.34
N ALA A 125 7.68 -5.30 -50.09
CA ALA A 125 7.94 -6.19 -48.97
C ALA A 125 6.86 -7.29 -48.89
N ALA A 126 7.29 -8.55 -48.94
CA ALA A 126 6.40 -9.69 -48.72
C ALA A 126 5.99 -9.78 -47.24
N ALA A 127 4.71 -10.02 -46.99
CA ALA A 127 4.17 -10.33 -45.68
C ALA A 127 4.47 -11.79 -45.29
N LEU A 128 4.54 -12.69 -46.27
CA LEU A 128 4.82 -14.11 -46.08
C LEU A 128 5.44 -14.70 -47.35
N VAL A 129 6.35 -15.66 -47.20
CA VAL A 129 6.93 -16.45 -48.30
C VAL A 129 6.72 -17.94 -48.00
N TRP A 130 6.37 -18.73 -49.01
CA TRP A 130 6.24 -20.18 -48.88
C TRP A 130 7.12 -20.93 -49.89
N ALA A 131 7.65 -22.08 -49.46
CA ALA A 131 8.26 -23.07 -50.35
C ALA A 131 7.17 -23.98 -50.93
N GLN A 132 7.47 -24.65 -52.05
CA GLN A 132 6.50 -25.48 -52.78
C GLN A 132 5.77 -26.47 -51.86
N GLY A 133 4.43 -26.42 -51.88
CA GLY A 133 3.55 -27.34 -51.14
C GLY A 133 3.45 -27.11 -49.63
N ASN A 134 4.20 -26.18 -49.05
CA ASN A 134 4.20 -25.95 -47.60
C ASN A 134 3.15 -24.93 -47.18
N VAL A 135 2.20 -25.37 -46.34
CA VAL A 135 1.31 -24.46 -45.61
C VAL A 135 2.16 -23.63 -44.66
N THR A 136 2.12 -22.31 -44.82
CA THR A 136 2.93 -21.36 -44.05
C THR A 136 2.02 -20.29 -43.45
N SER A 137 2.34 -19.82 -42.25
CA SER A 137 1.57 -18.80 -41.53
C SER A 137 2.50 -17.71 -41.00
N ASN A 138 2.02 -16.46 -40.96
CA ASN A 138 2.74 -15.35 -40.37
C ASN A 138 1.79 -14.33 -39.71
N ALA A 139 2.22 -13.78 -38.57
CA ALA A 139 1.50 -12.71 -37.90
C ALA A 139 1.91 -11.35 -38.48
N VAL A 140 0.93 -10.55 -38.90
CA VAL A 140 1.15 -9.26 -39.55
C VAL A 140 0.20 -8.19 -39.01
N ILE A 141 0.72 -6.97 -38.86
CA ILE A 141 -0.09 -5.80 -38.53
C ILE A 141 -0.30 -5.00 -39.81
N VAL A 142 -1.55 -4.85 -40.23
CA VAL A 142 -1.91 -4.17 -41.48
C VAL A 142 -2.81 -2.98 -41.18
N PRO A 143 -2.42 -1.75 -41.56
CA PRO A 143 -3.32 -0.59 -41.49
C PRO A 143 -4.63 -0.84 -42.25
N ALA A 144 -5.70 -0.26 -41.73
CA ALA A 144 -6.98 -0.22 -42.41
C ALA A 144 -6.88 0.69 -43.64
N GLY A 145 -7.16 0.15 -44.82
CA GLY A 145 -7.27 0.92 -46.05
C GLY A 145 -8.63 1.59 -46.20
N LEU A 146 -8.97 1.94 -47.44
CA LEU A 146 -10.28 2.49 -47.80
C LEU A 146 -11.41 1.63 -47.24
N SER A 147 -12.32 2.25 -46.48
CA SER A 147 -13.47 1.62 -45.83
C SER A 147 -13.11 0.41 -44.93
N GLY A 148 -11.94 0.42 -44.28
CA GLY A 148 -11.53 -0.67 -43.40
C GLY A 148 -11.06 -1.93 -44.12
N SER A 149 -10.72 -1.80 -45.40
CA SER A 149 -10.35 -2.93 -46.25
C SER A 149 -8.84 -3.18 -46.27
N VAL A 150 -8.47 -4.43 -46.49
CA VAL A 150 -7.09 -4.88 -46.73
C VAL A 150 -7.02 -5.56 -48.08
N ASP A 151 -6.04 -5.18 -48.88
CA ASP A 151 -5.70 -5.87 -50.12
C ASP A 151 -4.67 -6.96 -49.84
N VAL A 152 -4.89 -8.13 -50.42
CA VAL A 152 -3.98 -9.27 -50.35
C VAL A 152 -3.56 -9.63 -51.76
N TYR A 153 -2.28 -9.46 -52.06
CA TYR A 153 -1.65 -9.85 -53.31
C TYR A 153 -0.90 -11.18 -53.14
N VAL A 154 -1.00 -12.05 -54.14
CA VAL A 154 -0.19 -13.28 -54.23
C VAL A 154 0.47 -13.37 -55.60
N ASN A 155 1.74 -13.76 -55.65
CA ASN A 155 2.44 -13.90 -56.93
C ASN A 155 2.16 -15.25 -57.63
N ALA A 156 1.80 -16.29 -56.87
CA ALA A 156 1.47 -17.63 -57.36
C ALA A 156 0.13 -18.11 -56.78
N PRO A 157 -0.62 -18.99 -57.48
CA PRO A 157 -1.93 -19.43 -57.03
C PRO A 157 -1.90 -20.10 -55.65
N THR A 158 -2.77 -19.66 -54.75
CA THR A 158 -2.87 -20.18 -53.38
C THR A 158 -4.21 -19.84 -52.76
N ASP A 159 -4.66 -20.69 -51.84
CA ASP A 159 -5.67 -20.29 -50.89
C ASP A 159 -5.03 -19.47 -49.77
N VAL A 160 -5.80 -18.54 -49.24
CA VAL A 160 -5.48 -17.68 -48.10
C VAL A 160 -6.54 -17.88 -47.02
N VAL A 161 -6.07 -18.03 -45.78
CA VAL A 161 -6.85 -18.02 -44.55
C VAL A 161 -6.36 -16.86 -43.69
N ILE A 162 -7.28 -16.05 -43.16
CA ILE A 162 -6.95 -14.91 -42.29
C ILE A 162 -7.75 -15.04 -41.01
N ASP A 163 -7.03 -15.13 -39.90
CA ASP A 163 -7.59 -15.05 -38.55
C ASP A 163 -7.21 -13.68 -37.93
N ILE A 164 -8.10 -13.06 -37.16
CA ILE A 164 -7.85 -11.81 -36.43
C ILE A 164 -7.75 -12.07 -34.93
N ASN A 165 -6.74 -11.49 -34.31
CA ASN A 165 -6.49 -11.60 -32.86
C ASN A 165 -6.77 -10.28 -32.11
N GLY A 166 -6.94 -9.17 -32.85
CA GLY A 166 -7.26 -7.85 -32.31
C GLY A 166 -7.09 -6.75 -33.36
N TYR A 167 -7.39 -5.51 -32.98
CA TYR A 167 -7.26 -4.33 -33.84
C TYR A 167 -6.70 -3.13 -33.08
N TYR A 168 -6.21 -2.14 -33.80
CA TYR A 168 -5.74 -0.87 -33.27
C TYR A 168 -6.76 0.22 -33.56
N ALA A 169 -7.20 0.97 -32.55
CA ALA A 169 -8.17 2.06 -32.70
C ALA A 169 -7.74 3.30 -31.88
N PRO A 170 -8.22 4.51 -32.20
CA PRO A 170 -7.94 5.70 -31.39
C PRO A 170 -8.31 5.49 -29.92
N SER A 171 -7.49 6.02 -29.01
CA SER A 171 -7.75 5.98 -27.56
C SER A 171 -9.19 6.43 -27.19
N GLY A 172 -9.69 7.46 -27.89
CA GLY A 172 -11.05 8.01 -27.81
C GLY A 172 -12.21 7.01 -27.97
N TYR A 173 -11.96 5.86 -28.60
CA TYR A 173 -12.98 4.86 -28.91
C TYR A 173 -13.23 3.87 -27.77
N VAL A 174 -12.26 3.73 -26.86
CA VAL A 174 -12.37 2.88 -25.66
C VAL A 174 -12.50 3.74 -24.39
N SER A 175 -12.08 5.01 -24.47
CA SER A 175 -12.18 6.00 -23.40
C SER A 175 -12.21 7.42 -23.99
N THR A 176 -13.14 8.29 -23.58
CA THR A 176 -13.09 9.72 -23.96
C THR A 176 -12.07 10.52 -23.17
N GLY A 177 -11.38 9.91 -22.21
CA GLY A 177 -10.25 10.47 -21.48
C GLY A 177 -8.92 10.30 -22.21
N SER A 178 -8.01 11.25 -22.00
CA SER A 178 -6.68 11.29 -22.62
C SER A 178 -5.59 10.69 -21.70
N ASN A 179 -4.48 10.26 -22.31
CA ASN A 179 -3.28 9.79 -21.61
C ASN A 179 -3.49 8.57 -20.67
N ASN A 180 -4.38 7.67 -21.06
CA ASN A 180 -4.64 6.43 -20.32
C ASN A 180 -3.83 5.25 -20.89
N THR A 181 -3.41 4.32 -20.04
CA THR A 181 -2.81 3.03 -20.42
C THR A 181 -3.78 1.91 -20.09
N ALA A 182 -4.18 1.10 -21.09
CA ALA A 182 -5.11 -0.02 -20.90
C ALA A 182 -4.49 -1.32 -21.45
N LEU A 183 -4.37 -2.35 -20.60
CA LEU A 183 -3.88 -3.67 -20.99
C LEU A 183 -4.67 -4.78 -20.31
N GLY A 184 -5.50 -5.51 -21.05
CA GLY A 184 -6.35 -6.59 -20.53
C GLY A 184 -7.76 -6.51 -21.11
N ASN A 185 -8.50 -7.62 -21.08
CA ASN A 185 -9.90 -7.61 -21.52
C ASN A 185 -10.72 -6.69 -20.60
N GLY A 186 -11.51 -5.77 -21.17
CA GLY A 186 -12.34 -4.85 -20.40
C GLY A 186 -11.57 -3.81 -19.57
N ALA A 187 -10.25 -3.70 -19.69
CA ALA A 187 -9.50 -2.65 -19.00
C ALA A 187 -9.90 -1.27 -19.55
N LEU A 188 -10.32 -0.35 -18.67
CA LEU A 188 -10.78 1.01 -19.00
C LEU A 188 -11.96 1.10 -20.01
N SER A 189 -12.73 0.03 -20.21
CA SER A 189 -13.73 -0.05 -21.29
C SER A 189 -14.87 0.96 -21.23
N TYR A 190 -15.15 1.54 -20.07
CA TYR A 190 -16.21 2.55 -19.89
C TYR A 190 -15.69 3.91 -19.39
N ASN A 191 -14.40 4.22 -19.58
CA ASN A 191 -13.82 5.50 -19.14
C ASN A 191 -14.31 6.73 -19.91
N THR A 192 -15.37 7.37 -19.43
CA THR A 192 -16.12 8.47 -20.08
C THR A 192 -15.56 9.89 -19.87
N GLY A 193 -14.35 10.04 -19.33
CA GLY A 193 -13.67 11.34 -19.22
C GLY A 193 -12.43 11.40 -18.31
N GLY A 194 -12.14 10.34 -17.56
CA GLY A 194 -10.96 10.27 -16.69
C GLY A 194 -9.64 10.27 -17.45
N ASN A 195 -8.71 11.15 -17.08
CA ASN A 195 -7.38 11.24 -17.69
C ASN A 195 -6.32 10.54 -16.83
N TYR A 196 -5.16 10.21 -17.43
CA TYR A 196 -3.97 9.75 -16.71
C TYR A 196 -4.13 8.45 -15.90
N ASN A 197 -5.06 7.59 -16.30
CA ASN A 197 -5.30 6.31 -15.65
C ASN A 197 -4.47 5.18 -16.25
N THR A 198 -3.96 4.28 -15.41
CA THR A 198 -3.29 3.04 -15.83
C THR A 198 -4.11 1.83 -15.37
N GLY A 199 -4.72 1.10 -16.30
CA GLY A 199 -5.46 -0.13 -16.05
C GLY A 199 -4.76 -1.33 -16.69
N ILE A 200 -4.24 -2.25 -15.88
CA ILE A 200 -3.57 -3.48 -16.32
C ILE A 200 -4.20 -4.68 -15.64
N GLY A 201 -4.90 -5.52 -16.41
CA GLY A 201 -5.61 -6.70 -15.92
C GLY A 201 -7.03 -6.78 -16.47
N ASP A 202 -7.60 -7.98 -16.40
CA ASP A 202 -8.99 -8.23 -16.79
C ASP A 202 -9.96 -7.40 -15.94
N GLY A 203 -10.73 -6.50 -16.58
CA GLY A 203 -11.68 -5.58 -15.95
C GLY A 203 -11.08 -4.48 -15.06
N ALA A 204 -9.76 -4.23 -15.12
CA ALA A 204 -9.13 -3.17 -14.35
C ALA A 204 -9.68 -1.79 -14.77
N LEU A 205 -10.17 -0.98 -13.81
CA LEU A 205 -10.84 0.30 -14.08
C LEU A 205 -12.01 0.21 -15.08
N GLY A 206 -12.66 -0.95 -15.18
CA GLY A 206 -13.65 -1.24 -16.23
C GLY A 206 -14.80 -0.23 -16.31
N SER A 207 -15.24 0.33 -15.18
CA SER A 207 -16.39 1.27 -15.08
C SER A 207 -16.02 2.70 -14.67
N ASN A 208 -14.73 3.08 -14.72
CA ASN A 208 -14.29 4.46 -14.47
C ASN A 208 -15.13 5.45 -15.28
N THR A 209 -15.66 6.54 -14.72
CA THR A 209 -16.36 7.55 -15.54
C THR A 209 -15.50 8.79 -15.70
N THR A 210 -15.33 9.59 -14.65
CA THR A 210 -14.53 10.83 -14.67
C THR A 210 -13.32 10.81 -13.75
N GLY A 211 -13.10 9.73 -12.97
CA GLY A 211 -11.95 9.60 -12.09
C GLY A 211 -10.62 9.69 -12.84
N ALA A 212 -9.68 10.50 -12.35
CA ALA A 212 -8.38 10.73 -12.97
C ALA A 212 -7.22 10.22 -12.09
N ASP A 213 -6.06 10.04 -12.69
CA ASP A 213 -4.81 9.73 -11.98
C ASP A 213 -4.86 8.44 -11.14
N ASN A 214 -5.64 7.45 -11.60
CA ASN A 214 -5.73 6.15 -10.94
C ASN A 214 -4.77 5.12 -11.55
N THR A 215 -4.11 4.32 -10.71
CA THR A 215 -3.32 3.16 -11.13
C THR A 215 -3.97 1.89 -10.63
N ALA A 216 -4.41 1.00 -11.52
CA ALA A 216 -5.03 -0.28 -11.20
C ALA A 216 -4.31 -1.42 -11.94
N VAL A 217 -3.70 -2.33 -11.17
CA VAL A 217 -2.95 -3.46 -11.70
C VAL A 217 -3.42 -4.75 -11.01
N GLY A 218 -4.13 -5.60 -11.75
CA GLY A 218 -4.72 -6.84 -11.27
C GLY A 218 -6.13 -7.05 -11.83
N ARG A 219 -6.57 -8.31 -11.85
CA ARG A 219 -7.94 -8.65 -12.26
C ARG A 219 -8.95 -7.96 -11.33
N LEU A 220 -9.84 -7.18 -11.92
CA LEU A 220 -10.89 -6.35 -11.29
C LEU A 220 -10.37 -5.30 -10.29
N ALA A 221 -9.10 -4.89 -10.38
CA ALA A 221 -8.58 -3.79 -9.58
C ALA A 221 -9.31 -2.48 -9.94
N LEU A 222 -9.86 -1.79 -8.93
CA LEU A 222 -10.61 -0.53 -9.09
C LEU A 222 -11.80 -0.60 -10.09
N SER A 223 -12.39 -1.79 -10.30
CA SER A 223 -13.34 -2.02 -11.40
C SER A 223 -14.58 -1.10 -11.41
N PRO A 224 -15.27 -0.83 -10.28
CA PRO A 224 -16.48 0.00 -10.28
C PRO A 224 -16.22 1.48 -9.93
N ASN A 225 -14.97 1.96 -9.98
CA ASN A 225 -14.66 3.36 -9.74
C ASN A 225 -15.50 4.22 -10.68
N THR A 226 -16.15 5.28 -10.20
CA THR A 226 -16.91 6.20 -11.08
C THR A 226 -16.17 7.53 -11.13
N THR A 227 -16.10 8.22 -9.99
CA THR A 227 -15.56 9.58 -9.89
C THR A 227 -14.30 9.68 -9.03
N GLY A 228 -13.90 8.60 -8.34
CA GLY A 228 -12.70 8.60 -7.49
C GLY A 228 -11.41 8.86 -8.28
N SER A 229 -10.57 9.75 -7.77
CA SER A 229 -9.26 10.10 -8.34
C SER A 229 -8.12 9.78 -7.37
N ASP A 230 -6.90 9.74 -7.92
CA ASP A 230 -5.66 9.58 -7.16
C ASP A 230 -5.56 8.26 -6.37
N ASN A 231 -6.16 7.18 -6.87
CA ASN A 231 -6.11 5.87 -6.22
C ASN A 231 -5.05 4.96 -6.85
N THR A 232 -4.32 4.22 -6.01
CA THR A 232 -3.41 3.14 -6.43
C THR A 232 -3.94 1.79 -5.93
N ALA A 233 -4.24 0.86 -6.83
CA ALA A 233 -4.71 -0.49 -6.55
C ALA A 233 -3.81 -1.53 -7.24
N LEU A 234 -3.01 -2.25 -6.46
CA LEU A 234 -2.11 -3.30 -6.95
C LEU A 234 -2.49 -4.65 -6.33
N GLY A 235 -3.15 -5.51 -7.09
CA GLY A 235 -3.60 -6.83 -6.65
C GLY A 235 -4.97 -7.18 -7.23
N SER A 236 -5.29 -8.49 -7.30
CA SER A 236 -6.62 -8.90 -7.76
C SER A 236 -7.68 -8.52 -6.72
N GLY A 237 -8.70 -7.78 -7.16
CA GLY A 237 -9.76 -7.26 -6.30
C GLY A 237 -9.33 -6.15 -5.33
N ALA A 238 -8.14 -5.55 -5.51
CA ALA A 238 -7.76 -4.37 -4.73
C ALA A 238 -8.72 -3.19 -5.05
N LEU A 239 -9.26 -2.56 -4.00
CA LEU A 239 -10.25 -1.47 -4.12
C LEU A 239 -11.47 -1.82 -5.00
N LEU A 240 -11.92 -3.08 -4.95
CA LEU A 240 -13.03 -3.59 -5.77
C LEU A 240 -14.38 -2.89 -5.51
N GLY A 241 -14.56 -2.23 -4.37
CA GLY A 241 -15.78 -1.52 -4.01
C GLY A 241 -15.70 0.00 -4.18
N ASN A 242 -14.55 0.55 -4.60
CA ASN A 242 -14.34 2.00 -4.68
C ASN A 242 -15.21 2.62 -5.74
N THR A 243 -16.14 3.49 -5.33
CA THR A 243 -17.01 4.25 -6.23
C THR A 243 -16.54 5.71 -6.33
N ASN A 244 -16.41 6.38 -5.18
CA ASN A 244 -16.04 7.81 -5.11
C ASN A 244 -14.84 8.09 -4.21
N GLY A 245 -14.31 7.09 -3.50
CA GLY A 245 -13.14 7.26 -2.64
C GLY A 245 -11.94 7.81 -3.40
N VAL A 246 -11.20 8.72 -2.76
CA VAL A 246 -10.05 9.42 -3.34
C VAL A 246 -8.78 9.20 -2.51
N ASN A 247 -7.62 9.30 -3.13
CA ASN A 247 -6.32 9.24 -2.46
C ASN A 247 -6.09 7.94 -1.65
N ASN A 248 -6.57 6.80 -2.14
CA ASN A 248 -6.36 5.51 -1.49
C ASN A 248 -5.23 4.70 -2.14
N ALA A 249 -4.38 4.06 -1.33
CA ALA A 249 -3.34 3.16 -1.79
C ALA A 249 -3.56 1.73 -1.27
N ALA A 250 -4.04 0.81 -2.10
CA ALA A 250 -4.24 -0.61 -1.83
C ALA A 250 -3.20 -1.47 -2.55
N VAL A 251 -2.45 -2.28 -1.80
CA VAL A 251 -1.50 -3.26 -2.34
C VAL A 251 -1.74 -4.62 -1.70
N GLY A 252 -2.25 -5.57 -2.47
CA GLY A 252 -2.55 -6.93 -2.01
C GLY A 252 -3.83 -7.48 -2.64
N PHE A 253 -4.04 -8.80 -2.51
CA PHE A 253 -5.29 -9.42 -2.91
C PHE A 253 -6.41 -8.94 -1.97
N HIS A 254 -7.47 -8.35 -2.54
CA HIS A 254 -8.61 -7.81 -1.80
C HIS A 254 -8.27 -6.74 -0.73
N ALA A 255 -7.13 -6.05 -0.86
CA ALA A 255 -6.86 -4.88 -0.02
C ALA A 255 -7.91 -3.79 -0.31
N MET A 256 -8.56 -3.26 0.74
CA MET A 256 -9.67 -2.29 0.67
C MET A 256 -10.84 -2.70 -0.23
N ALA A 257 -11.17 -4.00 -0.29
CA ALA A 257 -12.17 -4.53 -1.22
C ALA A 257 -13.57 -3.89 -1.12
N SER A 258 -13.98 -3.38 0.04
CA SER A 258 -15.33 -2.80 0.24
C SER A 258 -15.37 -1.27 0.35
N ASN A 259 -14.24 -0.58 0.16
CA ASN A 259 -14.15 0.87 0.37
C ASN A 259 -15.00 1.59 -0.67
N MET A 260 -16.12 2.23 -0.31
CA MET A 260 -17.00 2.90 -1.27
C MET A 260 -16.61 4.37 -1.46
N ASP A 261 -16.59 5.12 -0.34
CA ASP A 261 -16.39 6.58 -0.32
C ASP A 261 -15.23 7.01 0.61
N GLY A 262 -14.65 6.09 1.36
CA GLY A 262 -13.52 6.38 2.26
C GLY A 262 -12.32 6.90 1.48
N GLY A 263 -11.69 7.96 1.97
CA GLY A 263 -10.53 8.59 1.33
C GLY A 263 -9.29 8.61 2.22
N TYR A 264 -8.13 8.80 1.60
CA TYR A 264 -6.83 8.92 2.28
C TYR A 264 -6.41 7.67 3.07
N ASN A 265 -6.81 6.48 2.63
CA ASN A 265 -6.43 5.21 3.27
C ASN A 265 -5.21 4.57 2.60
N SER A 266 -4.35 3.93 3.39
CA SER A 266 -3.21 3.14 2.92
C SER A 266 -3.32 1.71 3.44
N ALA A 267 -3.48 0.73 2.56
CA ALA A 267 -3.62 -0.68 2.89
C ALA A 267 -2.60 -1.54 2.13
N ILE A 268 -1.73 -2.25 2.84
CA ILE A 268 -0.72 -3.12 2.26
C ILE A 268 -0.82 -4.49 2.93
N GLY A 269 -1.25 -5.50 2.19
CA GLY A 269 -1.45 -6.86 2.67
C GLY A 269 -2.69 -7.51 2.06
N TRP A 270 -2.76 -8.84 2.12
CA TRP A 270 -3.98 -9.56 1.76
C TRP A 270 -5.06 -9.22 2.79
N GLY A 271 -6.25 -8.82 2.31
CA GLY A 271 -7.39 -8.49 3.18
C GLY A 271 -7.24 -7.23 4.06
N ALA A 272 -6.15 -6.46 3.93
CA ALA A 272 -5.97 -5.24 4.72
C ALA A 272 -7.12 -4.23 4.44
N LEU A 273 -7.78 -3.76 5.50
CA LEU A 273 -8.96 -2.88 5.44
C LEU A 273 -10.12 -3.39 4.54
N ALA A 274 -10.27 -4.70 4.35
CA ALA A 274 -11.20 -5.20 3.33
C ALA A 274 -12.68 -4.87 3.60
N SER A 275 -13.09 -4.69 4.86
CA SER A 275 -14.47 -4.29 5.21
C SER A 275 -14.69 -2.78 5.38
N ASN A 276 -13.68 -1.94 5.14
CA ASN A 276 -13.84 -0.49 5.23
C ASN A 276 -14.85 -0.04 4.18
N THR A 277 -15.94 0.65 4.55
CA THR A 277 -16.97 1.13 3.63
C THR A 277 -16.92 2.65 3.45
N GLY A 278 -16.57 3.39 4.51
CA GLY A 278 -16.51 4.86 4.47
C GLY A 278 -15.49 5.50 5.41
N GLY A 279 -14.74 4.71 6.18
CA GLY A 279 -13.68 5.24 7.04
C GLY A 279 -12.54 5.85 6.22
N GLY A 280 -12.03 7.00 6.64
CA GLY A 280 -10.91 7.68 6.00
C GLY A 280 -9.66 7.77 6.88
N THR A 281 -8.53 8.12 6.27
CA THR A 281 -7.25 8.36 6.97
C THR A 281 -6.70 7.15 7.74
N ASN A 282 -7.04 5.92 7.34
CA ASN A 282 -6.56 4.71 7.98
C ASN A 282 -5.27 4.18 7.33
N VAL A 283 -4.39 3.58 8.13
CA VAL A 283 -3.16 2.90 7.68
C VAL A 283 -3.19 1.45 8.15
N ALA A 284 -3.24 0.50 7.23
CA ALA A 284 -3.21 -0.93 7.50
C ALA A 284 -2.05 -1.59 6.77
N VAL A 285 -1.12 -2.20 7.49
CA VAL A 285 0.04 -2.89 6.92
C VAL A 285 0.16 -4.27 7.54
N GLY A 286 -0.22 -5.30 6.79
CA GLY A 286 -0.20 -6.70 7.22
C GLY A 286 -1.38 -7.50 6.66
N TRP A 287 -1.28 -8.83 6.78
CA TRP A 287 -2.40 -9.73 6.50
C TRP A 287 -3.56 -9.40 7.45
N ASP A 288 -4.75 -9.10 6.91
CA ASP A 288 -5.97 -8.76 7.66
C ASP A 288 -5.83 -7.62 8.69
N ALA A 289 -4.88 -6.71 8.49
CA ALA A 289 -4.76 -5.52 9.33
C ALA A 289 -6.00 -4.62 9.15
N LEU A 290 -6.63 -4.25 10.28
CA LEU A 290 -7.87 -3.45 10.34
C LEU A 290 -9.03 -3.99 9.49
N ASP A 291 -9.08 -5.31 9.22
CA ASP A 291 -10.07 -5.91 8.32
C ASP A 291 -11.53 -5.60 8.70
N SER A 292 -11.85 -5.58 10.00
CA SER A 292 -13.22 -5.33 10.49
C SER A 292 -13.60 -3.85 10.64
N ASN A 293 -12.70 -2.91 10.33
CA ASN A 293 -13.03 -1.49 10.36
C ASN A 293 -14.02 -1.18 9.24
N THR A 294 -15.13 -0.50 9.53
CA THR A 294 -16.14 -0.15 8.50
C THR A 294 -16.23 1.36 8.26
N THR A 295 -16.39 2.16 9.31
CA THR A 295 -16.55 3.63 9.21
C THR A 295 -15.57 4.41 10.09
N GLY A 296 -14.72 3.72 10.85
CA GLY A 296 -13.71 4.31 11.70
C GLY A 296 -12.63 5.07 10.94
N ASN A 297 -12.14 6.16 11.54
CA ASN A 297 -11.18 7.06 10.92
C ASN A 297 -9.87 7.10 11.71
N GLY A 298 -8.76 7.35 11.03
CA GLY A 298 -7.48 7.63 11.68
C GLY A 298 -6.89 6.43 12.43
N ASN A 299 -7.28 5.21 12.08
CA ASN A 299 -6.73 4.00 12.70
C ASN A 299 -5.43 3.57 12.02
N ILE A 300 -4.45 3.16 12.81
CA ILE A 300 -3.16 2.64 12.35
C ILE A 300 -3.04 1.19 12.83
N GLY A 301 -3.02 0.23 11.92
CA GLY A 301 -2.78 -1.19 12.19
C GLY A 301 -1.52 -1.66 11.48
N ILE A 302 -0.50 -2.08 12.21
CA ILE A 302 0.77 -2.56 11.65
C ILE A 302 1.09 -3.94 12.21
N GLY A 303 1.11 -4.96 11.35
CA GLY A 303 1.32 -6.36 11.69
C GLY A 303 0.17 -7.26 11.19
N ALA A 304 0.41 -8.57 11.17
CA ALA A 304 -0.64 -9.53 10.80
C ALA A 304 -1.77 -9.52 11.84
N GLY A 305 -3.00 -9.31 11.40
CA GLY A 305 -4.20 -9.17 12.23
C GLY A 305 -4.22 -7.89 13.07
N ALA A 306 -3.32 -6.94 12.84
CA ALA A 306 -3.23 -5.76 13.69
C ALA A 306 -4.53 -4.93 13.62
N GLY A 307 -5.15 -4.70 14.77
CA GLY A 307 -6.45 -4.02 14.88
C GLY A 307 -7.63 -4.79 14.26
N GLN A 308 -7.54 -6.12 14.11
CA GLN A 308 -8.64 -6.94 13.60
C GLN A 308 -9.95 -6.78 14.41
N PHE A 309 -9.87 -6.47 15.70
CA PHE A 309 -11.05 -6.23 16.55
C PHE A 309 -11.50 -4.77 16.61
N ILE A 310 -10.80 -3.86 15.91
CA ILE A 310 -11.26 -2.48 15.72
C ILE A 310 -12.39 -2.51 14.68
N SER A 311 -13.61 -2.30 15.15
CA SER A 311 -14.82 -2.46 14.33
C SER A 311 -15.71 -1.22 14.36
N GLY A 312 -16.59 -1.10 13.36
CA GLY A 312 -17.58 -0.03 13.31
C GLY A 312 -16.94 1.35 13.11
N ALA A 313 -17.33 2.30 13.97
CA ALA A 313 -16.89 3.70 13.93
C ALA A 313 -15.69 4.01 14.86
N SER A 314 -15.08 2.98 15.46
CA SER A 314 -13.91 3.15 16.33
C SER A 314 -12.79 3.88 15.60
N SER A 315 -12.26 4.94 16.20
CA SER A 315 -11.36 5.87 15.51
C SER A 315 -10.11 6.20 16.34
N ASN A 316 -9.07 6.66 15.67
CA ASN A 316 -7.81 7.15 16.25
C ASN A 316 -7.02 6.11 17.06
N ASN A 317 -7.15 4.82 16.73
CA ASN A 317 -6.40 3.76 17.42
C ASN A 317 -5.05 3.51 16.75
N ILE A 318 -4.05 3.11 17.53
CA ILE A 318 -2.74 2.68 17.04
C ILE A 318 -2.46 1.29 17.57
N GLU A 319 -2.51 0.31 16.67
CA GLU A 319 -2.38 -1.11 16.93
C GLU A 319 -1.12 -1.64 16.23
N ILE A 320 -0.05 -1.87 16.98
CA ILE A 320 1.22 -2.38 16.44
C ILE A 320 1.44 -3.79 16.96
N GLY A 321 1.24 -4.79 16.11
CA GLY A 321 1.35 -6.21 16.48
C GLY A 321 0.35 -6.63 17.56
N ASN A 322 -0.79 -5.93 17.66
CA ASN A 322 -1.87 -6.22 18.59
C ASN A 322 -3.21 -6.28 17.83
N LEU A 323 -4.10 -7.21 18.21
CA LEU A 323 -5.40 -7.39 17.57
C LEU A 323 -6.39 -6.25 17.88
N GLY A 324 -6.11 -5.42 18.89
CA GLY A 324 -7.02 -4.41 19.40
C GLY A 324 -8.13 -4.98 20.29
N SER A 325 -9.06 -4.12 20.67
CA SER A 325 -10.31 -4.46 21.35
C SER A 325 -11.47 -3.74 20.68
N SER A 326 -12.65 -4.35 20.66
CA SER A 326 -13.87 -3.71 20.14
C SER A 326 -14.31 -2.48 20.94
N SER A 327 -13.78 -2.31 22.15
CA SER A 327 -13.98 -1.12 22.99
C SER A 327 -12.98 0.00 22.76
N ASP A 328 -11.91 -0.24 21.98
CA ASP A 328 -10.87 0.75 21.78
C ASP A 328 -11.43 1.93 20.97
N ASN A 329 -11.04 3.13 21.37
CA ASN A 329 -11.33 4.38 20.69
C ASN A 329 -10.34 5.43 21.20
N ALA A 330 -9.47 5.93 20.33
CA ALA A 330 -8.30 6.72 20.70
C ALA A 330 -7.32 5.99 21.64
N VAL A 331 -7.12 4.67 21.42
CA VAL A 331 -6.25 3.83 22.23
C VAL A 331 -4.97 3.44 21.46
N ILE A 332 -3.85 3.35 22.16
CA ILE A 332 -2.60 2.82 21.64
C ILE A 332 -2.31 1.47 22.29
N ARG A 333 -2.06 0.44 21.47
CA ARG A 333 -1.55 -0.86 21.92
C ARG A 333 -0.35 -1.27 21.08
N ILE A 334 0.69 -1.74 21.77
CA ILE A 334 1.94 -2.18 21.15
C ILE A 334 2.30 -3.57 21.70
N GLY A 335 2.35 -4.54 20.80
CA GLY A 335 2.63 -5.94 21.07
C GLY A 335 1.45 -6.71 21.67
N ASP A 336 1.56 -8.02 21.66
CA ASP A 336 0.65 -9.01 22.20
C ASP A 336 1.21 -9.62 23.49
N LEU A 337 0.36 -9.75 24.52
CA LEU A 337 0.77 -10.22 25.85
C LEU A 337 1.21 -11.70 25.88
N VAL A 338 0.83 -12.49 24.89
CA VAL A 338 1.24 -13.90 24.78
C VAL A 338 2.69 -13.96 24.32
N THR A 339 3.04 -13.17 23.30
CA THR A 339 4.36 -13.26 22.63
C THR A 339 5.40 -12.27 23.17
N GLN A 340 5.05 -11.02 23.45
CA GLN A 340 5.99 -10.02 23.98
C GLN A 340 6.03 -10.06 25.52
N LYS A 341 7.22 -10.29 26.08
CA LYS A 341 7.47 -10.33 27.54
C LYS A 341 8.34 -9.19 28.08
N SER A 342 8.82 -8.32 27.20
CA SER A 342 9.72 -7.22 27.55
C SER A 342 9.46 -6.02 26.63
N PHE A 343 9.53 -4.80 27.19
CA PHE A 343 9.36 -3.55 26.46
C PHE A 343 10.59 -2.66 26.65
N PHE A 344 11.25 -2.31 25.55
CA PHE A 344 12.46 -1.47 25.56
C PHE A 344 12.21 -0.21 24.72
N ALA A 345 12.06 0.94 25.39
CA ALA A 345 11.97 2.24 24.74
C ALA A 345 13.30 2.98 24.85
N ALA A 346 14.01 3.08 23.73
CA ALA A 346 15.25 3.86 23.66
C ALA A 346 14.99 5.34 23.96
N GLY A 347 15.98 6.01 24.57
CA GLY A 347 15.89 7.45 24.87
C GLY A 347 15.19 7.82 26.18
N ILE A 348 14.65 6.86 26.94
CA ILE A 348 14.10 7.12 28.29
C ILE A 348 15.20 7.05 29.36
N ARG A 349 15.99 5.96 29.35
CA ARG A 349 17.00 5.73 30.40
C ARG A 349 18.17 6.69 30.24
N GLY A 350 18.45 7.47 31.29
CA GLY A 350 19.56 8.43 31.30
C GLY A 350 19.23 9.79 30.68
N ALA A 351 18.00 10.00 30.21
CA ALA A 351 17.53 11.30 29.76
C ALA A 351 16.82 12.04 30.91
N THR A 352 17.30 13.24 31.24
CA THR A 352 16.62 14.14 32.18
C THR A 352 15.55 14.94 31.43
N THR A 353 14.36 15.10 31.99
CA THR A 353 13.26 15.85 31.36
C THR A 353 13.58 17.33 31.16
N GLY A 354 14.46 17.90 32.00
CA GLY A 354 14.84 19.31 31.95
C GLY A 354 13.72 20.30 32.34
N SER A 355 12.56 19.80 32.77
CA SER A 355 11.39 20.61 33.13
C SER A 355 11.05 20.49 34.62
N ASN A 356 10.70 21.62 35.23
CA ASN A 356 10.35 21.71 36.64
C ASN A 356 8.95 21.18 36.97
N ASP A 357 8.12 20.89 35.96
CA ASP A 357 6.75 20.38 36.08
C ASP A 357 6.62 18.90 35.72
N ALA A 358 7.73 18.16 35.66
CA ALA A 358 7.72 16.73 35.35
C ALA A 358 6.92 15.91 36.37
N VAL A 359 6.05 15.02 35.88
CA VAL A 359 5.20 14.14 36.70
C VAL A 359 5.61 12.67 36.52
N PRO A 360 5.69 11.87 37.59
CA PRO A 360 5.95 10.44 37.48
C PRO A 360 4.82 9.70 36.74
N VAL A 361 5.21 8.75 35.90
CA VAL A 361 4.27 7.84 35.20
C VAL A 361 4.07 6.58 36.03
N VAL A 362 2.81 6.13 36.12
CA VAL A 362 2.39 4.89 36.78
C VAL A 362 1.72 3.96 35.78
N ILE A 363 1.56 2.69 36.14
CA ILE A 363 0.85 1.66 35.36
C ILE A 363 -0.26 1.04 36.20
N ASP A 364 -1.43 0.83 35.59
CA ASP A 364 -2.55 0.15 36.25
C ASP A 364 -2.56 -1.38 36.01
N SER A 365 -3.54 -2.07 36.58
CA SER A 365 -3.67 -3.54 36.45
C SER A 365 -4.03 -4.03 35.05
N LYS A 366 -4.43 -3.13 34.14
CA LYS A 366 -4.72 -3.42 32.72
C LYS A 366 -3.53 -3.09 31.81
N GLY A 367 -2.43 -2.58 32.38
CA GLY A 367 -1.26 -2.17 31.62
C GLY A 367 -1.34 -0.75 31.05
N GLN A 368 -2.31 0.05 31.48
CA GLN A 368 -2.44 1.45 31.05
C GLN A 368 -1.42 2.33 31.77
N LEU A 369 -0.64 3.10 31.00
CA LEU A 369 0.21 4.16 31.54
C LEU A 369 -0.61 5.40 31.87
N GLY A 370 -0.30 6.05 33.00
CA GLY A 370 -0.98 7.26 33.46
C GLY A 370 -0.14 8.08 34.43
N THR A 371 -0.73 9.14 34.99
CA THR A 371 -0.11 9.96 36.04
C THR A 371 -1.07 10.07 37.22
N VAL A 372 -0.53 10.39 38.40
CA VAL A 372 -1.33 10.59 39.61
C VAL A 372 -1.47 12.08 39.88
N SER A 373 -2.70 12.61 39.79
CA SER A 373 -3.01 14.01 40.10
C SER A 373 -3.52 14.15 41.53
N SER A 374 -3.03 15.16 42.25
CA SER A 374 -3.38 15.40 43.66
C SER A 374 -4.01 16.79 43.91
N SER A 375 -4.26 17.55 42.84
CA SER A 375 -4.86 18.89 42.92
C SER A 375 -6.30 18.81 43.47
N ARG A 376 -6.69 19.80 44.30
CA ARG A 376 -8.07 19.92 44.85
C ARG A 376 -9.15 19.82 43.78
N ARG A 377 -8.89 20.29 42.55
CA ARG A 377 -9.81 20.23 41.41
C ARG A 377 -10.25 18.81 41.03
N PHE A 378 -9.49 17.78 41.42
CA PHE A 378 -9.73 16.38 41.09
C PHE A 378 -10.08 15.54 42.33
N LYS A 379 -10.47 16.19 43.44
CA LYS A 379 -10.76 15.54 44.73
C LYS A 379 -12.10 16.03 45.27
N GLU A 380 -12.82 15.10 45.88
CA GLU A 380 -14.04 15.33 46.64
C GLU A 380 -13.90 14.71 48.04
N ASP A 381 -14.83 15.02 48.95
CA ASP A 381 -14.87 14.46 50.32
C ASP A 381 -13.55 14.55 51.12
N ILE A 382 -12.86 15.70 51.03
CA ILE A 382 -11.58 15.94 51.69
C ILE A 382 -11.77 16.12 53.20
N GLN A 383 -11.19 15.24 54.01
CA GLN A 383 -11.24 15.25 55.48
C GLN A 383 -9.86 14.95 56.10
N ASP A 384 -9.67 15.31 57.37
CA ASP A 384 -8.47 14.97 58.12
C ASP A 384 -8.36 13.46 58.35
N MET A 385 -7.14 12.92 58.27
CA MET A 385 -6.93 11.45 58.30
C MET A 385 -7.20 10.83 59.67
N GLY A 386 -7.13 11.59 60.76
CA GLY A 386 -7.39 11.10 62.11
C GLY A 386 -6.69 9.76 62.39
N ASP A 387 -7.38 8.82 63.04
CA ASP A 387 -6.83 7.49 63.37
C ASP A 387 -6.69 6.54 62.17
N ALA A 388 -7.07 6.95 60.95
CA ALA A 388 -7.04 6.07 59.77
C ALA A 388 -5.62 5.56 59.44
N SER A 389 -4.58 6.34 59.72
CA SER A 389 -3.18 5.94 59.48
C SER A 389 -2.60 5.01 60.55
N ARG A 390 -3.27 4.82 61.69
CA ARG A 390 -2.66 4.21 62.89
C ARG A 390 -2.20 2.78 62.70
N ALA A 391 -2.87 2.03 61.83
CA ALA A 391 -2.48 0.65 61.52
C ALA A 391 -1.13 0.56 60.79
N ILE A 392 -0.57 1.66 60.25
CA ILE A 392 0.71 1.63 59.53
C ILE A 392 1.88 1.24 60.45
N LEU A 393 1.77 1.59 61.74
CA LEU A 393 2.76 1.27 62.77
C LEU A 393 2.85 -0.23 63.07
N ARG A 394 1.87 -1.02 62.61
CA ARG A 394 1.85 -2.48 62.74
C ARG A 394 2.47 -3.19 61.53
N LEU A 395 2.75 -2.47 60.44
CA LEU A 395 3.38 -3.06 59.27
C LEU A 395 4.83 -3.43 59.59
N ARG A 396 5.29 -4.55 59.05
CA ARG A 396 6.62 -5.10 59.31
C ARG A 396 7.54 -4.87 58.10
N PRO A 397 8.54 -3.99 58.20
CA PRO A 397 9.59 -3.87 57.19
C PRO A 397 10.39 -5.16 57.08
N VAL A 398 10.70 -5.60 55.86
CA VAL A 398 11.45 -6.83 55.59
C VAL A 398 12.55 -6.59 54.56
N THR A 399 13.57 -7.45 54.60
CA THR A 399 14.55 -7.59 53.52
C THR A 399 14.27 -8.88 52.74
N PHE A 400 14.35 -8.84 51.42
CA PHE A 400 14.08 -10.02 50.58
C PHE A 400 14.98 -10.08 49.35
N ARG A 401 14.94 -11.21 48.64
CA ARG A 401 15.56 -11.40 47.32
C ARG A 401 14.52 -11.97 46.38
N TYR A 402 14.47 -11.49 45.13
CA TYR A 402 13.56 -12.06 44.15
C TYR A 402 13.90 -13.53 43.84
N ARG A 403 12.86 -14.35 43.60
CA ARG A 403 13.03 -15.77 43.30
C ARG A 403 13.80 -15.99 42.00
N LYS A 404 13.47 -15.23 40.95
CA LYS A 404 14.24 -15.18 39.71
C LYS A 404 15.49 -14.31 39.90
N PRO A 405 16.67 -14.77 39.45
CA PRO A 405 17.84 -13.90 39.35
C PRO A 405 17.59 -12.79 38.33
N PHE A 406 18.34 -11.70 38.45
CA PHE A 406 18.41 -10.67 37.41
C PHE A 406 19.12 -11.21 36.15
N GLU A 407 19.06 -10.47 35.04
CA GLU A 407 19.64 -10.90 33.76
C GLU A 407 21.15 -11.22 33.86
N ASP A 408 21.87 -10.57 34.77
CA ASP A 408 23.29 -10.81 35.07
C ASP A 408 23.53 -12.01 36.01
N GLY A 409 22.48 -12.74 36.40
CA GLY A 409 22.53 -13.87 37.32
C GLY A 409 22.52 -13.49 38.80
N SER A 410 22.55 -12.20 39.14
CA SER A 410 22.61 -11.72 40.53
C SER A 410 21.26 -11.81 41.26
N LYS A 411 21.31 -11.81 42.61
CA LYS A 411 20.14 -11.74 43.50
C LYS A 411 20.39 -10.74 44.64
N PRO A 412 20.44 -9.44 44.35
CA PRO A 412 20.71 -8.43 45.36
C PRO A 412 19.59 -8.37 46.40
N VAL A 413 19.96 -8.01 47.63
CA VAL A 413 19.00 -7.80 48.73
C VAL A 413 18.17 -6.54 48.44
N GLN A 414 16.86 -6.67 48.60
CA GLN A 414 15.86 -5.62 48.47
C GLN A 414 15.23 -5.33 49.84
N TYR A 415 14.60 -4.17 49.97
CA TYR A 415 13.92 -3.71 51.18
C TYR A 415 12.48 -3.37 50.83
N GLY A 416 11.53 -3.69 51.72
CA GLY A 416 10.13 -3.35 51.48
C GLY A 416 9.16 -3.98 52.47
N LEU A 417 7.91 -4.12 52.03
CA LEU A 417 6.80 -4.73 52.73
C LEU A 417 6.25 -5.92 51.93
N ILE A 418 5.61 -6.86 52.61
CA ILE A 418 4.89 -7.97 51.97
C ILE A 418 3.46 -7.52 51.67
N ALA A 419 3.05 -7.52 50.40
CA ALA A 419 1.77 -6.99 49.97
C ALA A 419 0.59 -7.72 50.62
N GLU A 420 0.68 -9.03 50.83
CA GLU A 420 -0.34 -9.82 51.51
C GLU A 420 -0.49 -9.43 52.99
N GLU A 421 0.62 -9.12 53.68
CA GLU A 421 0.58 -8.61 55.06
C GLU A 421 -0.05 -7.21 55.09
N VAL A 422 0.32 -6.35 54.14
CA VAL A 422 -0.26 -5.00 54.01
C VAL A 422 -1.76 -5.05 53.74
N SER A 423 -2.22 -5.92 52.84
CA SER A 423 -3.64 -6.05 52.48
C SER A 423 -4.54 -6.44 53.66
N GLN A 424 -4.01 -7.06 54.72
CA GLN A 424 -4.79 -7.39 55.92
C GLN A 424 -5.07 -6.17 56.78
N ALA A 425 -4.14 -5.22 56.83
CA ALA A 425 -4.29 -3.97 57.58
C ALA A 425 -4.91 -2.85 56.73
N PHE A 426 -4.53 -2.77 55.46
CA PHE A 426 -4.96 -1.75 54.50
C PHE A 426 -5.18 -2.37 53.11
N PRO A 427 -6.40 -2.86 52.83
CA PRO A 427 -6.74 -3.44 51.53
C PRO A 427 -6.52 -2.48 50.34
N ASP A 428 -6.71 -1.18 50.54
CA ASP A 428 -6.61 -0.19 49.45
C ASP A 428 -5.17 0.18 49.09
N LEU A 429 -4.21 -0.14 49.96
CA LEU A 429 -2.78 0.09 49.75
C LEU A 429 -2.10 -0.97 48.89
N VAL A 430 -2.85 -1.96 48.40
CA VAL A 430 -2.32 -2.94 47.46
C VAL A 430 -2.94 -2.78 46.07
N ALA A 431 -2.14 -3.03 45.05
CA ALA A 431 -2.61 -3.22 43.69
C ALA A 431 -2.73 -4.73 43.43
N ARG A 432 -3.72 -5.07 42.60
CA ARG A 432 -3.99 -6.44 42.17
C ARG A 432 -3.65 -6.59 40.70
N SER A 433 -3.15 -7.75 40.33
CA SER A 433 -2.92 -8.15 38.95
C SER A 433 -4.25 -8.29 38.21
N ALA A 434 -4.18 -8.41 36.87
CA ALA A 434 -5.35 -8.61 36.02
C ALA A 434 -6.20 -9.84 36.39
N ASP A 435 -5.59 -10.89 36.98
CA ASP A 435 -6.27 -12.10 37.48
C ASP A 435 -6.77 -11.97 38.93
N GLY A 436 -6.72 -10.77 39.52
CA GLY A 436 -7.30 -10.44 40.82
C GLY A 436 -6.42 -10.78 42.04
N LYS A 437 -5.21 -11.31 41.84
CA LYS A 437 -4.26 -11.62 42.91
C LYS A 437 -3.59 -10.35 43.42
N ILE A 438 -3.19 -10.33 44.69
CA ILE A 438 -2.40 -9.24 45.26
C ILE A 438 -1.02 -9.27 44.59
N GLU A 439 -0.57 -8.12 44.08
CA GLU A 439 0.65 -8.04 43.26
C GLU A 439 1.71 -7.13 43.88
N THR A 440 1.34 -5.93 44.31
CA THR A 440 2.30 -4.96 44.86
C THR A 440 1.67 -4.01 45.86
N VAL A 441 2.51 -3.40 46.69
CA VAL A 441 2.13 -2.30 47.60
C VAL A 441 2.22 -0.97 46.84
N LYS A 442 1.21 -0.12 46.99
CA LYS A 442 1.20 1.26 46.48
C LYS A 442 2.02 2.15 47.41
N TYR A 443 3.36 2.02 47.35
CA TYR A 443 4.28 2.70 48.25
C TYR A 443 4.08 4.23 48.30
N GLN A 444 3.69 4.85 47.17
CA GLN A 444 3.39 6.28 47.09
C GLN A 444 2.24 6.74 48.00
N LEU A 445 1.38 5.82 48.45
CA LEU A 445 0.29 6.13 49.37
C LEU A 445 0.72 6.00 50.84
N LEU A 446 1.89 5.43 51.13
CA LEU A 446 2.43 5.34 52.49
C LEU A 446 2.95 6.69 52.98
N ASP A 447 3.51 7.51 52.09
CA ASP A 447 4.10 8.81 52.45
C ASP A 447 3.13 9.73 53.24
N PRO A 448 1.88 9.99 52.77
CA PRO A 448 0.94 10.79 53.54
C PRO A 448 0.46 10.12 54.84
N LEU A 449 0.36 8.78 54.87
CA LEU A 449 0.01 8.04 56.09
C LEU A 449 1.10 8.16 57.16
N LEU A 450 2.36 8.01 56.76
CA LEU A 450 3.52 8.18 57.63
C LEU A 450 3.64 9.62 58.14
N LEU A 451 3.38 10.61 57.28
CA LEU A 451 3.39 12.02 57.66
C LEU A 451 2.38 12.31 58.78
N ASN A 452 1.15 11.79 58.67
CA ASN A 452 0.12 11.99 59.70
C ASN A 452 0.53 11.37 61.05
N GLU A 453 1.11 10.17 61.05
CA GLU A 453 1.61 9.55 62.28
C GLU A 453 2.82 10.28 62.88
N LEU A 454 3.72 10.80 62.04
CA LEU A 454 4.86 11.58 62.50
C LEU A 454 4.40 12.89 63.17
N GLN A 455 3.46 13.60 62.54
CA GLN A 455 2.86 14.82 63.12
C GLN A 455 2.18 14.52 64.47
N ARG A 456 1.49 13.38 64.56
CA ARG A 456 0.90 12.94 65.84
C ARG A 456 1.97 12.64 66.89
N GLN A 457 3.01 11.90 66.54
CA GLN A 457 4.10 11.60 67.47
C GLN A 457 4.79 12.87 67.97
N GLU A 458 5.00 13.87 67.10
CA GLU A 458 5.54 15.17 67.48
C GLU A 458 4.64 15.89 68.50
N ALA A 459 3.33 15.89 68.27
CA ALA A 459 2.35 16.45 69.20
C ALA A 459 2.35 15.73 70.56
N GLU A 460 2.41 14.40 70.56
CA GLU A 460 2.50 13.59 71.80
C GLU A 460 3.81 13.87 72.56
N ILE A 461 4.94 13.95 71.86
CA ILE A 461 6.24 14.29 72.47
C ILE A 461 6.20 15.70 73.07
N GLY A 462 5.59 16.67 72.38
CA GLY A 462 5.39 18.02 72.90
C GLY A 462 4.59 18.03 74.20
N ALA A 463 3.45 17.34 74.22
CA ALA A 463 2.61 17.21 75.41
C ALA A 463 3.33 16.52 76.57
N LEU A 464 4.12 15.48 76.29
CA LEU A 464 4.94 14.80 77.29
C LEU A 464 6.03 15.73 77.86
N LYS A 465 6.71 16.52 77.02
CA LYS A 465 7.70 17.51 77.46
C LYS A 465 7.08 18.59 78.36
N GLU A 466 5.92 19.13 77.99
CA GLU A 466 5.22 20.10 78.83
C GLU A 466 4.82 19.51 80.19
N ARG A 467 4.33 18.26 80.20
CA ARG A 467 3.99 17.57 81.44
C ARG A 467 5.23 17.35 82.31
N LEU A 468 6.35 17.01 81.70
CA LEU A 468 7.63 16.82 82.36
C LEU A 468 8.14 18.13 82.98
N LEU A 469 8.09 19.25 82.26
CA LEU A 469 8.42 20.58 82.80
C LEU A 469 7.53 20.99 83.98
N LYS A 470 6.22 20.69 83.90
CA LYS A 470 5.28 20.93 85.01
C LYS A 470 5.63 20.08 86.24
N LEU A 471 5.96 18.81 86.03
CA LEU A 471 6.40 17.90 87.10
C LEU A 471 7.72 18.36 87.74
N GLU A 472 8.71 18.74 86.92
CA GLU A 472 10.00 19.28 87.38
C GLU A 472 9.81 20.57 88.19
N SER A 473 8.87 21.45 87.81
CA SER A 473 8.54 22.66 88.57
C SER A 473 7.83 22.42 89.91
N GLN A 474 7.36 21.19 90.16
CA GLN A 474 6.63 20.79 91.36
C GLN A 474 7.47 19.90 92.32
N LEU A 475 8.71 19.58 91.96
CA LEU A 475 9.66 18.90 92.83
C LEU A 475 10.37 19.94 93.73
N PRO A 476 10.40 19.76 95.07
CA PRO A 476 10.94 20.71 96.04
C PRO A 476 12.46 20.82 96.07
#